data_AF-A0A948HF12-F1
#
_entry.id   AF-A0A948HF12-F1
#
_cell.length_a   1.000
_cell.length_b   1.000
_cell.length_c   1.000
_cell.angle_alpha   90.00
_cell.angle_beta   90.00
_cell.angle_gamma   90.00
#
_symmetry.space_group_name_H-M   'P 1'
#
loop_
_entity.id
_entity.type
_entity.pdbx_description
1 polymer ?
#
loop_
_entity_poly.entity_id
_entity_poly.type
_entity_poly.pdbx_seq_one_letter_code
_entity_poly.pdbx_strand_id
1 'polypeptide(L)'
;MKKSFTLIELIVVIAIIAILAAIIAPNAFKAIEKAKIARVLSTLKAIKTAVGSYYADTGKWPPRYDLLNPGFTTNPFLIDPGISGWDGPYVENWNNHPWGGYYAWYPDYQFELDGISDDALLIADDDQPGTSTTANDAQIPRTAMIRIDEILDDGNLSTGNVRGDPGNAIGSLGILIVHNNTLQ
;
A
#
# COMPACT_ATOMS: atom_id res chain seq x y z
N MET A 1 33.86 48.54 12.12
CA MET A 1 33.96 48.22 10.68
C MET A 1 33.10 46.99 10.43
N LYS A 2 32.00 47.11 9.68
CA LYS A 2 31.17 45.94 9.31
C LYS A 2 31.90 45.21 8.18
N LYS A 3 32.24 43.93 8.38
CA LYS A 3 32.73 43.07 7.29
C LYS A 3 31.57 42.84 6.32
N SER A 4 31.69 43.36 5.11
CA SER A 4 30.75 43.09 4.03
C SER A 4 31.09 41.74 3.41
N PHE A 5 30.12 40.85 3.34
CA PHE A 5 30.24 39.53 2.71
C PHE A 5 30.56 39.69 1.22
N THR A 6 31.52 38.93 0.69
CA THR A 6 31.81 38.98 -0.74
C THR A 6 30.92 38.01 -1.51
N LEU A 7 30.58 38.38 -2.74
CA LEU A 7 29.75 37.55 -3.63
C LEU A 7 30.48 36.24 -3.99
N ILE A 8 31.81 36.26 -4.05
CA ILE A 8 32.63 35.06 -4.32
C ILE A 8 32.61 34.07 -3.15
N GLU A 9 32.64 34.53 -1.90
CA GLU A 9 32.52 33.65 -0.73
C GLU A 9 31.19 32.89 -0.74
N LEU A 10 30.11 33.56 -1.09
CA LEU A 10 28.80 32.92 -1.18
C LEU A 10 28.75 31.90 -2.33
N ILE A 11 29.35 32.22 -3.49
CA ILE A 11 29.37 31.32 -4.65
C ILE A 11 30.16 30.04 -4.37
N VAL A 12 31.31 30.13 -3.71
CA VAL A 12 32.11 28.93 -3.37
C VAL A 12 31.35 28.03 -2.40
N VAL A 13 30.62 28.61 -1.43
CA VAL A 13 29.83 27.84 -0.45
C VAL A 13 28.68 27.09 -1.14
N ILE A 14 27.89 27.75 -1.99
CA ILE A 14 26.80 27.07 -2.71
C ILE A 14 27.34 26.02 -3.68
N ALA A 15 28.52 26.22 -4.27
CA ALA A 15 29.15 25.24 -5.14
C ALA A 15 29.52 23.97 -4.38
N ILE A 16 30.10 24.08 -3.18
CA ILE A 16 30.42 22.93 -2.34
C ILE A 16 29.14 22.22 -1.88
N ILE A 17 28.11 22.95 -1.45
CA ILE A 17 26.81 22.38 -1.06
C ILE A 17 26.19 21.60 -2.24
N ALA A 18 26.24 22.15 -3.46
CA ALA A 18 25.71 21.49 -4.65
C ALA A 18 26.42 20.17 -4.95
N ILE A 19 27.75 20.12 -4.83
CA ILE A 19 28.53 18.89 -5.05
C ILE A 19 28.17 17.82 -4.01
N LEU A 20 28.10 18.20 -2.73
CA LEU A 20 27.73 17.28 -1.65
C LEU A 20 26.30 16.77 -1.81
N ALA A 21 25.36 17.66 -2.14
CA ALA A 21 23.96 17.31 -2.38
C ALA A 21 23.82 16.33 -3.56
N ALA A 22 24.58 16.53 -4.65
CA ALA A 22 24.53 15.67 -5.83
C ALA A 22 24.94 14.22 -5.53
N ILE A 23 25.88 14.00 -4.61
CA ILE A 23 26.33 12.65 -4.21
C ILE A 23 25.31 12.00 -3.28
N ILE A 24 24.72 12.75 -2.36
CA ILE A 24 23.84 12.22 -1.31
C ILE A 24 22.43 11.96 -1.82
N ALA A 25 21.89 12.85 -2.67
CA ALA A 25 20.52 12.79 -3.15
C ALA A 25 20.08 11.42 -3.70
N PRO A 26 20.79 10.77 -4.64
CA PRO A 26 20.32 9.49 -5.21
C PRO A 26 20.25 8.36 -4.16
N ASN A 27 21.17 8.34 -3.19
CA ASN A 27 21.15 7.34 -2.13
C ASN A 27 20.01 7.59 -1.14
N ALA A 28 19.73 8.86 -0.83
CA ALA A 28 18.59 9.23 0.00
C ALA A 28 17.26 8.79 -0.62
N PHE A 29 17.06 9.01 -1.93
CA PHE A 29 15.84 8.57 -2.62
C PHE A 29 15.65 7.05 -2.58
N LYS A 30 16.71 6.27 -2.80
CA LYS A 30 16.67 4.80 -2.69
C LYS A 30 16.32 4.33 -1.27
N ALA A 31 16.88 4.99 -0.25
CA ALA A 31 16.60 4.67 1.15
C ALA A 31 15.13 4.97 1.51
N ILE A 32 14.59 6.09 1.02
CA ILE A 32 13.18 6.44 1.18
C ILE A 32 12.29 5.40 0.50
N GLU A 33 12.58 5.01 -0.74
CA GLU A 33 11.81 3.99 -1.47
C GLU A 33 11.81 2.65 -0.71
N LYS A 34 12.97 2.22 -0.22
CA LYS A 34 13.08 1.00 0.60
C LYS A 34 12.26 1.10 1.90
N ALA A 35 12.26 2.25 2.56
CA ALA A 35 11.46 2.48 3.76
C ALA A 35 9.95 2.44 3.45
N LYS A 36 9.52 2.98 2.31
CA LYS A 36 8.13 2.89 1.84
C LYS A 36 7.71 1.42 1.63
N ILE A 37 8.53 0.64 0.93
CA ILE A 37 8.27 -0.80 0.72
C ILE A 37 8.16 -1.54 2.07
N ALA A 38 9.11 -1.32 2.98
CA ALA A 38 9.09 -1.95 4.30
C ALA A 38 7.82 -1.61 5.10
N ARG A 39 7.34 -0.36 5.01
CA ARG A 39 6.09 0.08 5.64
C ARG A 39 4.89 -0.67 5.07
N VAL A 40 4.79 -0.82 3.74
CA VAL A 40 3.70 -1.58 3.12
C VAL A 40 3.72 -3.03 3.58
N LEU A 41 4.87 -3.69 3.54
CA LEU A 41 4.99 -5.08 4.00
C LEU A 41 4.56 -5.27 5.46
N SER A 42 4.88 -4.31 6.33
CA SER A 42 4.41 -4.32 7.72
C SER A 42 2.89 -4.18 7.81
N THR A 43 2.30 -3.25 7.07
CA THR A 43 0.85 -3.05 7.03
C THR A 43 0.13 -4.29 6.52
N LEU A 44 0.63 -4.92 5.45
CA LEU A 44 0.04 -6.14 4.87
C LEU A 44 0.03 -7.30 5.87
N LYS A 45 1.11 -7.48 6.62
CA LYS A 45 1.18 -8.50 7.69
C LYS A 45 0.16 -8.22 8.80
N ALA A 46 0.04 -6.97 9.22
CA ALA A 46 -0.93 -6.57 10.24
C ALA A 46 -2.37 -6.83 9.77
N ILE A 47 -2.70 -6.47 8.52
CA ILE A 47 -4.01 -6.74 7.93
C ILE A 47 -4.28 -8.24 7.82
N LYS A 48 -3.30 -9.04 7.35
CA LYS A 48 -3.44 -10.50 7.29
C LYS A 48 -3.80 -11.09 8.66
N THR A 49 -3.11 -10.66 9.72
CA THR A 49 -3.41 -11.08 11.08
C THR A 49 -4.81 -10.63 11.50
N ALA A 50 -5.18 -9.38 11.23
CA ALA A 50 -6.48 -8.82 11.58
C ALA A 50 -7.65 -9.56 10.91
N VAL A 51 -7.49 -9.94 9.64
CA VAL A 51 -8.46 -10.76 8.91
C VAL A 51 -8.63 -12.13 9.57
N GLY A 52 -7.52 -12.77 9.95
CA GLY A 52 -7.55 -14.06 10.64
C GLY A 52 -8.26 -13.99 12.00
N SER A 53 -7.99 -12.93 12.78
CA SER A 53 -8.69 -12.69 14.05
C SER A 53 -10.17 -12.42 13.85
N TYR A 54 -10.54 -11.56 12.90
CA TYR A 54 -11.94 -11.28 12.55
C TYR A 54 -12.70 -12.57 12.21
N TYR A 55 -12.09 -13.44 11.39
CA TYR A 55 -12.68 -14.72 11.02
C TYR A 55 -12.81 -15.67 12.21
N ALA A 56 -11.79 -15.72 13.08
CA ALA A 56 -11.82 -16.55 14.28
C ALA A 56 -12.98 -16.18 15.23
N ASP A 57 -13.29 -14.88 15.35
CA ASP A 57 -14.29 -14.40 16.30
C ASP A 57 -15.71 -14.43 15.71
N THR A 58 -15.87 -14.06 14.44
CA THR A 58 -17.18 -13.93 13.79
C THR A 58 -17.60 -15.14 12.95
N GLY A 59 -16.64 -16.03 12.62
CA GLY A 59 -16.83 -17.14 11.68
C GLY A 59 -17.09 -16.70 10.23
N LYS A 60 -16.89 -15.42 9.91
CA LYS A 60 -17.17 -14.81 8.61
C LYS A 60 -15.99 -13.95 8.17
N TRP A 61 -15.84 -13.76 6.87
CA TRP A 61 -14.89 -12.79 6.35
C TRP A 61 -15.35 -11.36 6.66
N PRO A 62 -14.40 -10.41 6.87
CA PRO A 62 -14.74 -9.01 7.03
C PRO A 62 -15.51 -8.49 5.81
N PRO A 63 -16.57 -7.69 5.98
CA PRO A 63 -17.30 -7.09 4.87
C PRO A 63 -16.40 -6.14 4.07
N ARG A 64 -16.79 -5.84 2.82
CA ARG A 64 -16.06 -4.93 1.95
C ARG A 64 -15.84 -3.57 2.62
N TYR A 65 -14.63 -3.04 2.47
CA TYR A 65 -14.27 -1.69 2.87
C TYR A 65 -13.59 -0.96 1.72
N ASP A 66 -14.19 0.14 1.30
CA ASP A 66 -13.76 0.91 0.14
C ASP A 66 -14.24 2.36 0.27
N LEU A 67 -13.28 3.29 0.33
CA LEU A 67 -13.56 4.71 0.51
C LEU A 67 -14.02 5.42 -0.78
N LEU A 68 -13.86 4.81 -1.95
CA LEU A 68 -14.37 5.37 -3.22
C LEU A 68 -15.84 5.01 -3.47
N ASN A 69 -16.38 4.04 -2.74
CA ASN A 69 -17.75 3.60 -2.90
C ASN A 69 -18.58 3.95 -1.64
N PRO A 70 -19.57 4.86 -1.74
CA PRO A 70 -20.29 5.41 -0.57
C PRO A 70 -20.92 4.36 0.36
N GLY A 71 -21.23 3.16 -0.15
CA GLY A 71 -21.81 2.06 0.61
C GLY A 71 -20.82 1.22 1.45
N PHE A 72 -19.51 1.43 1.30
CA PHE A 72 -18.47 0.58 1.92
C PHE A 72 -17.46 1.38 2.76
N THR A 73 -17.87 2.55 3.26
CA THR A 73 -16.97 3.49 3.96
C THR A 73 -16.68 3.12 5.42
N THR A 74 -17.43 2.18 6.01
CA THR A 74 -17.18 1.71 7.38
C THR A 74 -16.11 0.63 7.37
N ASN A 75 -14.99 0.88 8.07
CA ASN A 75 -13.91 -0.08 8.18
C ASN A 75 -14.24 -1.16 9.24
N PRO A 76 -14.44 -2.43 8.85
CA PRO A 76 -14.83 -3.50 9.78
C PRO A 76 -13.70 -3.96 10.70
N PHE A 77 -12.45 -3.60 10.39
CA PHE A 77 -11.30 -3.89 11.23
C PHE A 77 -11.17 -2.92 12.40
N LEU A 78 -11.83 -1.75 12.32
CA LEU A 78 -11.80 -0.71 13.34
C LEU A 78 -13.14 -0.52 14.06
N ILE A 79 -14.24 -0.73 13.35
CA ILE A 79 -15.59 -0.43 13.83
C ILE A 79 -16.44 -1.69 13.66
N ASP A 80 -17.24 -2.02 14.67
CA ASP A 80 -18.19 -3.13 14.62
C ASP A 80 -19.18 -2.94 13.44
N PRO A 81 -19.20 -3.84 12.45
CA PRO A 81 -20.14 -3.80 11.34
C PRO A 81 -21.56 -4.29 11.72
N GLY A 82 -21.83 -4.58 13.00
CA GLY A 82 -23.10 -5.11 13.49
C GLY A 82 -23.20 -6.63 13.36
N ILE A 83 -22.06 -7.33 13.42
CA ILE A 83 -21.99 -8.80 13.28
C ILE A 83 -21.81 -9.43 14.66
N SER A 84 -22.58 -10.47 14.94
CA SER A 84 -22.45 -11.25 16.18
C SER A 84 -21.04 -11.84 16.30
N GLY A 85 -20.43 -11.67 17.48
CA GLY A 85 -19.10 -12.20 17.77
C GLY A 85 -17.94 -11.26 17.44
N TRP A 86 -18.19 -10.02 16.99
CA TRP A 86 -17.12 -9.05 16.80
C TRP A 86 -16.49 -8.67 18.15
N ASP A 87 -15.16 -8.86 18.29
CA ASP A 87 -14.36 -8.50 19.48
C ASP A 87 -13.19 -7.57 19.12
N GLY A 88 -13.38 -6.77 18.07
CA GLY A 88 -12.37 -5.82 17.60
C GLY A 88 -12.17 -4.62 18.54
N PRO A 89 -11.35 -3.64 18.15
CA PRO A 89 -10.74 -3.48 16.84
C PRO A 89 -9.59 -4.47 16.57
N TYR A 90 -9.49 -4.93 15.33
CA TYR A 90 -8.48 -5.90 14.89
C TYR A 90 -7.18 -5.25 14.38
N VAL A 91 -7.20 -3.93 14.17
CA VAL A 91 -6.03 -3.11 13.85
C VAL A 91 -6.03 -1.85 14.71
N GLU A 92 -4.84 -1.33 15.04
CA GLU A 92 -4.74 -0.07 15.81
C GLU A 92 -5.10 1.15 14.96
N ASN A 93 -4.76 1.10 13.67
CA ASN A 93 -5.03 2.17 12.72
C ASN A 93 -5.15 1.65 11.28
N TRP A 94 -5.88 2.39 10.46
CA TRP A 94 -5.98 2.15 9.02
C TRP A 94 -5.37 3.33 8.27
N ASN A 95 -4.07 3.26 8.02
CA ASN A 95 -3.31 4.34 7.40
C ASN A 95 -3.24 4.19 5.88
N ASN A 96 -3.14 5.31 5.18
CA ASN A 96 -2.83 5.36 3.75
C ASN A 96 -1.46 4.72 3.44
N HIS A 97 -1.31 4.19 2.22
CA HIS A 97 -0.03 3.66 1.78
C HIS A 97 0.98 4.79 1.52
N PRO A 98 2.30 4.51 1.52
CA PRO A 98 3.33 5.55 1.52
C PRO A 98 3.47 6.39 0.24
N TRP A 99 2.64 6.14 -0.77
CA TRP A 99 2.60 6.89 -2.04
C TRP A 99 1.35 7.77 -2.17
N GLY A 100 0.44 7.74 -1.20
CA GLY A 100 -0.65 8.73 -1.09
C GLY A 100 -2.06 8.14 -1.18
N GLY A 101 -2.22 6.91 -1.67
CA GLY A 101 -3.53 6.27 -1.80
C GLY A 101 -3.90 5.45 -0.57
N TYR A 102 -5.04 4.78 -0.63
CA TYR A 102 -5.64 4.07 0.50
C TYR A 102 -5.63 2.55 0.29
N TYR A 103 -5.70 1.82 1.39
CA TYR A 103 -5.97 0.38 1.32
C TYR A 103 -7.47 0.15 1.35
N ALA A 104 -7.94 -0.68 0.45
CA ALA A 104 -9.32 -1.12 0.28
C ALA A 104 -9.38 -2.63 0.39
N TRP A 105 -10.44 -3.15 0.98
CA TRP A 105 -10.66 -4.57 1.23
C TRP A 105 -11.89 -5.05 0.47
N TYR A 106 -11.70 -6.06 -0.39
CA TYR A 106 -12.75 -6.66 -1.21
C TYR A 106 -12.78 -8.18 -0.96
N PRO A 107 -13.69 -8.67 -0.10
CA PRO A 107 -13.84 -10.09 0.18
C PRO A 107 -14.55 -10.85 -0.94
N ASP A 108 -15.17 -10.14 -1.89
CA ASP A 108 -16.04 -10.66 -2.95
C ASP A 108 -15.44 -10.54 -4.35
N TYR A 109 -14.20 -10.03 -4.46
CA TYR A 109 -13.56 -9.80 -5.75
C TYR A 109 -12.69 -10.99 -6.15
N GLN A 110 -13.15 -11.76 -7.13
CA GLN A 110 -12.40 -12.88 -7.71
C GLN A 110 -11.67 -12.39 -8.95
N PHE A 111 -10.34 -12.28 -8.89
CA PHE A 111 -9.51 -12.01 -10.07
C PHE A 111 -9.30 -13.33 -10.82
N GLU A 112 -10.36 -13.87 -11.45
CA GLU A 112 -10.28 -15.08 -12.27
C GLU A 112 -9.46 -14.82 -13.55
N LEU A 113 -8.13 -14.85 -13.44
CA LEU A 113 -7.22 -14.78 -14.59
C LEU A 113 -6.27 -15.97 -14.71
N ASP A 114 -6.23 -16.84 -13.71
CA ASP A 114 -5.41 -18.07 -13.71
C ASP A 114 -6.14 -19.31 -13.15
N GLY A 115 -7.43 -19.19 -12.78
CA GLY A 115 -8.24 -20.31 -12.32
C GLY A 115 -8.02 -20.71 -10.86
N ILE A 116 -7.39 -19.85 -10.06
CA ILE A 116 -7.31 -20.01 -8.60
C ILE A 116 -8.41 -19.15 -7.95
N SER A 117 -9.18 -19.72 -7.02
CA SER A 117 -10.22 -19.01 -6.29
C SER A 117 -9.60 -18.16 -5.18
N ASP A 118 -9.54 -16.86 -5.39
CA ASP A 118 -9.10 -15.91 -4.38
C ASP A 118 -10.23 -15.60 -3.40
N ASP A 119 -9.99 -15.81 -2.11
CA ASP A 119 -11.02 -15.66 -1.07
C ASP A 119 -11.07 -14.24 -0.47
N ALA A 120 -10.02 -13.42 -0.64
CA ALA A 120 -10.05 -12.00 -0.29
C ALA A 120 -8.89 -11.17 -0.87
N LEU A 121 -9.20 -9.96 -1.36
CA LEU A 121 -8.28 -9.04 -2.01
C LEU A 121 -8.10 -7.74 -1.19
N LEU A 122 -6.85 -7.39 -0.90
CA LEU A 122 -6.50 -6.04 -0.43
C LEU A 122 -6.01 -5.23 -1.64
N ILE A 123 -6.81 -4.28 -2.11
CA ILE A 123 -6.37 -3.37 -3.15
C ILE A 123 -5.69 -2.19 -2.46
N ALA A 124 -4.43 -1.93 -2.79
CA ALA A 124 -3.87 -0.61 -2.59
C ALA A 124 -4.30 0.20 -3.80
N ASP A 125 -5.44 0.88 -3.66
CA ASP A 125 -5.98 1.70 -4.72
C ASP A 125 -5.17 3.00 -4.81
N ASP A 126 -4.86 3.43 -6.02
CA ASP A 126 -3.92 4.52 -6.29
C ASP A 126 -4.57 5.92 -6.25
N ASP A 127 -5.70 5.98 -5.55
CA ASP A 127 -6.61 7.11 -5.48
C ASP A 127 -6.73 7.68 -4.05
N GLN A 128 -7.24 8.91 -3.92
CA GLN A 128 -7.58 9.48 -2.61
C GLN A 128 -9.08 9.30 -2.32
N PRO A 129 -9.51 9.17 -1.05
CA PRO A 129 -10.93 9.15 -0.72
C PRO A 129 -11.68 10.35 -1.33
N GLY A 130 -12.70 10.08 -2.14
CA GLY A 130 -13.48 11.10 -2.83
C GLY A 130 -12.98 11.51 -4.22
N THR A 131 -11.96 10.84 -4.78
CA THR A 131 -11.59 10.96 -6.20
C THR A 131 -12.44 10.02 -7.09
N SER A 132 -12.37 10.20 -8.41
CA SER A 132 -12.99 9.27 -9.37
C SER A 132 -12.11 8.05 -9.50
N THR A 133 -12.69 6.85 -9.67
CA THR A 133 -12.00 5.55 -9.89
C THR A 133 -11.19 5.46 -11.20
N THR A 134 -10.91 6.60 -11.82
CA THR A 134 -10.21 6.75 -13.10
C THR A 134 -9.09 7.78 -12.99
N ALA A 135 -8.85 8.33 -11.79
CA ALA A 135 -7.74 9.21 -11.50
C ALA A 135 -6.57 8.35 -10.99
N ASN A 136 -5.34 8.82 -11.17
CA ASN A 136 -4.13 8.05 -10.82
C ASN A 136 -3.16 8.94 -10.01
N ASP A 137 -3.68 9.59 -8.98
CA ASP A 137 -2.98 10.67 -8.28
C ASP A 137 -1.95 10.16 -7.25
N ALA A 138 -1.92 8.84 -6.95
CA ALA A 138 -1.04 8.24 -5.95
C ALA A 138 -0.43 6.88 -6.38
N GLN A 139 -0.11 6.74 -7.67
CA GLN A 139 0.46 5.50 -8.23
C GLN A 139 1.70 4.99 -7.49
N ILE A 140 1.67 3.70 -7.13
CA ILE A 140 2.82 2.99 -6.60
C ILE A 140 3.77 2.68 -7.77
N PRO A 141 5.07 3.07 -7.71
CA PRO A 141 6.02 2.79 -8.77
C PRO A 141 6.13 1.30 -9.07
N ARG A 142 6.14 0.92 -10.36
CA ARG A 142 6.28 -0.48 -10.79
C ARG A 142 7.49 -1.18 -10.19
N THR A 143 8.59 -0.44 -9.98
CA THR A 143 9.79 -0.97 -9.30
C THR A 143 9.49 -1.41 -7.86
N ALA A 144 8.70 -0.64 -7.12
CA ALA A 144 8.28 -0.99 -5.77
C ALA A 144 7.29 -2.16 -5.77
N MET A 145 6.39 -2.21 -6.76
CA MET A 145 5.45 -3.34 -6.95
C MET A 145 6.22 -4.66 -7.10
N ILE A 146 7.15 -4.73 -8.05
CA ILE A 146 7.97 -5.92 -8.30
C ILE A 146 8.74 -6.31 -7.04
N ARG A 147 9.30 -5.36 -6.29
CA ARG A 147 10.02 -5.67 -5.05
C ARG A 147 9.12 -6.21 -3.93
N ILE A 148 7.89 -5.71 -3.82
CA ILE A 148 6.92 -6.22 -2.84
C ILE A 148 6.54 -7.66 -3.21
N ASP A 149 6.27 -7.88 -4.49
CA ASP A 149 5.94 -9.19 -5.06
C ASP A 149 7.09 -10.19 -4.88
N GLU A 150 8.34 -9.84 -5.24
CA GLU A 150 9.52 -10.70 -4.99
C GLU A 150 9.71 -11.11 -3.52
N ILE A 151 9.21 -10.32 -2.57
CA ILE A 151 9.32 -10.60 -1.13
C ILE A 151 8.17 -11.50 -0.65
N LEU A 152 7.01 -11.40 -1.26
CA LEU A 152 5.79 -12.10 -0.83
C LEU A 152 5.49 -13.34 -1.66
N ASP A 153 5.97 -13.39 -2.89
CA ASP A 153 5.72 -14.42 -3.88
C ASP A 153 6.92 -14.62 -4.83
N ASP A 154 6.78 -14.39 -6.15
CA ASP A 154 7.76 -14.78 -7.17
C ASP A 154 8.32 -13.61 -7.99
N GLY A 155 7.80 -12.39 -7.79
CA GLY A 155 8.22 -11.21 -8.54
C GLY A 155 7.60 -11.10 -9.94
N ASN A 156 6.68 -12.00 -10.29
CA ASN A 156 5.86 -11.92 -11.48
C ASN A 156 4.49 -11.31 -11.19
N LEU A 157 4.40 -9.99 -11.37
CA LEU A 157 3.15 -9.22 -11.28
C LEU A 157 2.00 -9.67 -12.20
N SER A 158 2.22 -10.63 -13.11
CA SER A 158 1.17 -11.17 -13.99
C SER A 158 0.50 -12.42 -13.42
N THR A 159 1.09 -13.07 -12.41
CA THR A 159 0.62 -14.35 -11.84
C THR A 159 0.80 -14.35 -10.32
N GLY A 160 0.34 -15.40 -9.64
CA GLY A 160 0.63 -15.58 -8.22
C GLY A 160 -0.24 -14.74 -7.28
N ASN A 161 0.20 -14.57 -6.05
CA ASN A 161 -0.51 -13.87 -4.99
C ASN A 161 -0.36 -12.35 -5.09
N VAL A 162 0.70 -11.79 -5.69
CA VAL A 162 0.82 -10.33 -5.80
C VAL A 162 0.80 -9.92 -7.26
N ARG A 163 -0.28 -9.23 -7.69
CA ARG A 163 -0.50 -8.88 -9.09
C ARG A 163 -0.63 -7.37 -9.31
N GLY A 164 -0.23 -6.93 -10.49
CA GLY A 164 -0.65 -5.63 -11.03
C GLY A 164 -1.90 -5.78 -11.90
N ASP A 165 -2.66 -4.70 -12.08
CA ASP A 165 -3.80 -4.69 -12.99
C ASP A 165 -3.40 -5.15 -14.42
N PRO A 166 -3.98 -6.24 -14.94
CA PRO A 166 -3.67 -6.80 -16.25
C PRO A 166 -4.47 -6.08 -17.33
N GLY A 167 -4.00 -4.91 -17.75
CA GLY A 167 -4.60 -4.22 -18.90
C GLY A 167 -4.07 -2.83 -19.17
N ASN A 168 -3.50 -2.15 -18.19
CA ASN A 168 -2.95 -0.82 -18.36
C ASN A 168 -1.78 -0.60 -17.41
N ALA A 169 -0.66 -0.11 -17.94
CA ALA A 169 0.53 0.26 -17.18
C ALA A 169 0.33 1.55 -16.35
N ILE A 170 -0.88 1.78 -15.84
CA ILE A 170 -1.34 3.00 -15.19
C ILE A 170 -2.42 2.62 -14.16
N GLY A 171 -1.99 2.26 -12.95
CA GLY A 171 -2.68 2.76 -11.76
C GLY A 171 -3.50 1.85 -10.84
N SER A 172 -3.22 0.56 -10.68
CA SER A 172 -3.80 -0.14 -9.51
C SER A 172 -2.91 -1.28 -9.03
N LEU A 173 -2.64 -1.33 -7.72
CA LEU A 173 -1.96 -2.44 -7.07
C LEU A 173 -3.00 -3.29 -6.36
N GLY A 174 -3.41 -4.40 -6.98
CA GLY A 174 -4.11 -5.48 -6.29
C GLY A 174 -3.10 -6.28 -5.46
N ILE A 175 -2.90 -5.91 -4.19
CA ILE A 175 -2.06 -6.72 -3.30
C ILE A 175 -2.94 -7.83 -2.72
N LEU A 176 -3.07 -8.92 -3.47
CA LEU A 176 -3.80 -10.08 -3.00
C LEU A 176 -3.00 -10.79 -1.89
N ILE A 177 -3.53 -10.78 -0.67
CA ILE A 177 -3.14 -11.75 0.34
C ILE A 177 -4.39 -12.08 1.16
N VAL A 178 -5.04 -13.21 0.87
CA VAL A 178 -5.22 -14.35 1.80
C VAL A 178 -5.75 -15.54 0.97
N HIS A 179 -4.96 -16.62 0.87
CA HIS A 179 -5.48 -17.94 0.51
C HIS A 179 -5.92 -18.68 1.78
N ASN A 180 -7.09 -19.34 1.71
CA ASN A 180 -7.67 -20.26 2.71
C ASN A 180 -6.65 -21.25 3.31
N ASN A 181 -5.64 -21.64 2.53
CA ASN A 181 -4.64 -22.64 2.90
C ASN A 181 -3.46 -22.14 3.75
N THR A 182 -3.41 -20.87 4.17
CA THR A 182 -2.30 -20.36 5.01
C THR A 182 -2.61 -20.28 6.51
N LEU A 183 -3.74 -20.85 6.94
CA LEU A 183 -4.08 -21.06 8.36
C LEU A 183 -3.93 -22.53 8.79
N GLN A 184 -3.31 -23.39 7.96
CA GLN A 184 -2.86 -24.73 8.32
C GLN A 184 -1.34 -24.82 8.28
#